data_AF-A0A7X5VM67-F1
#
_entry.id   AF-A0A7X5VM67-F1
#
_cell.length_a   1.000
_cell.length_b   1.000
_cell.length_c   1.000
_cell.angle_alpha   90.00
_cell.angle_beta   90.00
_cell.angle_gamma   90.00
#
_symmetry.space_group_name_H-M   'P 1'
#
loop_
_entity.id
_entity.type
_entity.pdbx_description
1 polymer ?
#
loop_
_entity_poly.entity_id
_entity_poly.type
_entity_poly.pdbx_seq_one_letter_code
_entity_poly.pdbx_strand_id
1 'polypeptide(L)'
;MREPKTLAEQISVLAQLTGAPQTFVLQVKELFSRKGIPLDSDAGPYLKALEEAFKREESIRCTTERARDNIKRLQNNFNRIGEAYVKQLAELNKLRGGAQKKKGAAGSSEVQIPGGNHRSFVTPAQSDKFPMVPGPKEEQ
;
A
#
# COMPACT_ATOMS: atom_id res chain seq x y z
N MET A 1 12.02 -5.15 48.89
CA MET A 1 12.93 -5.86 47.96
C MET A 1 12.05 -6.37 46.82
N ARG A 2 12.16 -5.86 45.58
CA ARG A 2 11.48 -6.48 44.43
C ARG A 2 12.32 -7.69 44.02
N GLU A 3 11.70 -8.86 43.90
CA GLU A 3 12.38 -10.08 43.43
C GLU A 3 13.00 -9.84 42.04
N PRO A 4 14.17 -10.44 41.76
CA PRO A 4 14.78 -10.36 40.44
C PRO A 4 13.83 -11.03 39.44
N LYS A 5 13.30 -10.23 38.51
CA LYS A 5 12.46 -10.77 37.43
C LYS A 5 13.32 -11.67 36.56
N THR A 6 12.91 -12.92 36.45
CA THR A 6 13.57 -13.87 35.58
C THR A 6 13.41 -13.46 34.12
N LEU A 7 14.33 -13.92 33.28
CA LEU A 7 14.29 -13.68 31.84
C LEU A 7 12.99 -14.22 31.21
N ALA A 8 12.50 -15.37 31.68
CA ALA A 8 11.22 -15.95 31.29
C ALA A 8 10.03 -15.03 31.60
N GLU A 9 9.97 -14.49 32.82
CA GLU A 9 8.90 -13.60 33.26
C GLU A 9 8.91 -12.30 32.47
N GLN A 10 10.10 -11.70 32.30
CA GLN A 10 10.24 -10.44 31.59
C GLN A 10 9.84 -10.59 30.11
N ILE A 11 10.21 -11.70 29.46
CA ILE A 11 9.75 -12.03 28.10
C ILE A 11 8.23 -12.16 28.06
N SER A 12 7.62 -12.87 29.02
CA SER A 12 6.16 -13.03 29.08
C SER A 12 5.44 -11.69 29.27
N VAL A 13 5.95 -10.82 30.15
CA VAL A 13 5.39 -9.48 30.39
C VAL A 13 5.49 -8.62 29.12
N LEU A 14 6.65 -8.59 28.47
CA LEU A 14 6.82 -7.83 27.24
C LEU A 14 5.93 -8.34 26.11
N ALA A 15 5.77 -9.66 26.00
CA ALA A 15 4.87 -10.28 25.02
C ALA A 15 3.42 -9.86 25.23
N GLN A 16 2.96 -9.81 26.49
CA GLN A 16 1.61 -9.32 26.82
C GLN A 16 1.45 -7.83 26.52
N LEU A 17 2.46 -7.02 26.84
CA LEU A 17 2.40 -5.56 26.65
C LEU A 17 2.37 -5.15 25.18
N THR A 18 3.15 -5.81 24.32
CA THR A 18 3.19 -5.48 22.88
C THR A 18 2.26 -6.35 22.04
N GLY A 19 1.56 -7.30 22.66
CA GLY A 19 0.74 -8.30 21.97
C GLY A 19 1.55 -9.14 20.98
N ALA A 20 2.81 -9.43 21.28
CA ALA A 20 3.70 -10.17 20.40
C ALA A 20 3.17 -11.59 20.14
N PRO A 21 3.31 -12.11 18.92
CA PRO A 21 2.86 -13.46 18.60
C PRO A 21 3.70 -14.51 19.33
N GLN A 22 3.08 -15.63 19.68
CA GLN A 22 3.75 -16.72 20.39
C GLN A 22 4.99 -17.25 19.65
N THR A 23 4.98 -17.22 18.32
CA THR A 23 6.12 -17.61 17.48
C THR A 23 7.35 -16.75 17.76
N PHE A 24 7.17 -15.43 17.86
CA PHE A 24 8.26 -14.51 18.20
C PHE A 24 8.76 -14.76 19.62
N VAL A 25 7.86 -14.96 20.58
CA VAL A 25 8.22 -15.28 21.98
C VAL A 25 9.07 -16.55 22.05
N LEU A 26 8.70 -17.59 21.31
CA LEU A 26 9.47 -18.83 21.23
C LEU A 26 10.85 -18.61 20.61
N GLN A 27 10.96 -17.81 19.54
CA GLN A 27 12.24 -17.48 18.92
C GLN A 27 13.17 -16.73 19.87
N VAL A 28 12.64 -15.77 20.65
CA VAL A 28 13.42 -15.05 21.65
C VAL A 28 13.91 -16.01 22.74
N LYS A 29 13.03 -16.87 23.28
CA LYS A 29 13.43 -17.88 24.28
C LYS A 29 14.50 -18.84 23.72
N GLU A 30 14.30 -19.31 22.50
CA GLU A 30 15.26 -20.18 21.82
C GLU A 30 16.61 -19.48 21.60
N LEU A 31 16.62 -18.18 21.31
CA LEU A 31 17.85 -17.41 21.16
C LEU A 31 18.69 -17.42 22.45
N PHE A 32 18.06 -17.25 23.62
CA PHE A 32 18.78 -17.36 24.91
C PHE A 32 19.27 -18.78 25.17
N SER A 33 18.44 -19.79 24.91
CA SER A 33 18.85 -21.20 25.01
C SER A 33 20.06 -21.53 24.12
N ARG A 34 20.07 -21.03 22.87
CA ARG A 34 21.19 -21.21 21.93
C ARG A 34 22.47 -20.50 22.38
N LYS A 35 22.35 -19.44 23.18
CA LYS A 35 23.48 -18.73 23.78
C LYS A 35 23.92 -19.31 25.12
N GLY A 36 23.29 -20.40 25.57
CA GLY A 36 23.58 -21.04 26.85
C GLY A 36 23.14 -20.20 28.06
N ILE A 37 22.23 -19.24 27.86
CA ILE A 37 21.69 -18.40 28.93
C ILE A 37 20.36 -19.02 29.38
N PRO A 38 20.26 -19.53 30.62
CA PRO A 38 19.05 -20.18 31.07
C PRO A 38 17.98 -19.13 31.42
N LEU A 39 16.70 -19.47 31.19
CA LEU A 39 15.60 -18.50 31.24
C LEU A 39 15.23 -18.06 32.66
N ASP A 40 15.71 -18.75 33.67
CA ASP A 40 15.65 -18.41 35.10
C ASP A 40 16.71 -17.38 35.51
N SER A 41 17.64 -17.04 34.61
CA SER A 41 18.65 -16.00 34.85
C SER A 41 18.05 -14.61 35.03
N ASP A 42 18.85 -13.71 35.59
CA ASP A 42 18.51 -12.29 35.71
C ASP A 42 18.28 -11.66 34.33
N ALA A 43 17.12 -11.00 34.18
CA ALA A 43 16.77 -10.27 32.97
C ALA A 43 17.48 -8.91 32.86
N GLY A 44 18.02 -8.37 33.96
CA GLY A 44 18.59 -7.03 34.06
C GLY A 44 19.52 -6.64 32.90
N PRO A 45 20.55 -7.45 32.56
CA PRO A 45 21.50 -7.13 31.50
C PRO A 45 20.87 -7.04 30.10
N TYR A 46 19.74 -7.73 29.89
CA TYR A 46 19.10 -7.87 28.58
C TYR A 46 17.86 -7.01 28.43
N LEU A 47 17.39 -6.38 29.51
CA LEU A 47 16.07 -5.76 29.59
C LEU A 47 15.87 -4.69 28.50
N LYS A 48 16.85 -3.81 28.29
CA LYS A 48 16.78 -2.77 27.25
C LYS A 48 16.69 -3.38 25.85
N ALA A 49 17.51 -4.40 25.57
CA ALA A 49 17.51 -5.09 24.28
C ALA A 49 16.20 -5.84 24.03
N LEU A 50 15.65 -6.47 25.08
CA LEU A 50 14.34 -7.11 25.02
C LEU A 50 13.24 -6.09 24.73
N GLU A 51 13.20 -4.97 25.46
CA GLU A 51 12.20 -3.91 25.21
C GLU A 51 12.27 -3.37 23.78
N GLU A 52 13.47 -3.10 23.27
CA GLU A 52 13.66 -2.64 21.89
C GLU A 52 13.23 -3.70 20.87
N ALA A 53 13.56 -4.98 21.10
CA ALA A 53 13.16 -6.07 20.21
C ALA A 53 11.63 -6.21 20.14
N PHE A 54 10.95 -6.21 21.29
CA PHE A 54 9.49 -6.32 21.34
C PHE A 54 8.78 -5.11 20.74
N LYS A 55 9.28 -3.88 20.98
CA LYS A 55 8.75 -2.66 20.33
C LYS A 55 8.96 -2.68 18.81
N ARG A 56 10.12 -3.16 18.36
CA ARG A 56 10.41 -3.27 16.92
C ARG A 56 9.50 -4.27 16.24
N GLU A 57 9.28 -5.43 16.86
CA GLU A 57 8.35 -6.44 16.36
C GLU A 57 6.92 -5.87 16.22
N GLU A 58 6.44 -5.17 17.25
CA GLU A 58 5.13 -4.51 17.21
C GLU A 58 5.03 -3.49 16.07
N SER A 59 6.04 -2.63 15.91
CA SER A 59 6.07 -1.62 14.85
C SER A 59 6.03 -2.24 13.45
N ILE A 60 6.82 -3.30 13.22
CA ILE A 60 6.85 -4.03 11.95
C ILE A 60 5.49 -4.68 11.68
N ARG A 61 4.88 -5.31 12.69
CA ARG A 61 3.56 -5.91 12.54
C ARG A 61 2.50 -4.87 12.18
N CYS A 62 2.41 -3.78 12.94
CA CYS A 62 1.43 -2.72 12.70
C CYS A 62 1.59 -2.08 11.32
N THR A 63 2.83 -1.83 10.88
CA THR A 63 3.09 -1.27 9.55
C THR A 63 2.72 -2.27 8.44
N THR A 64 3.01 -3.55 8.62
CA THR A 64 2.63 -4.61 7.69
C THR A 64 1.11 -4.77 7.58
N GLU A 65 0.40 -4.72 8.69
CA GLU A 65 -1.07 -4.74 8.71
C GLU A 65 -1.66 -3.54 7.97
N ARG A 66 -1.17 -2.33 8.24
CA ARG A 66 -1.60 -1.13 7.50
C ARG A 66 -1.33 -1.24 6.00
N ALA A 67 -0.17 -1.76 5.61
CA ALA A 67 0.17 -1.98 4.20
C ALA A 67 -0.81 -2.96 3.54
N ARG A 68 -1.14 -4.06 4.20
CA ARG A 68 -2.14 -5.04 3.72
C ARG A 68 -3.52 -4.40 3.56
N ASP A 69 -3.95 -3.60 4.53
CA ASP A 69 -5.25 -2.92 4.46
C ASP A 69 -5.29 -1.88 3.34
N ASN A 70 -4.21 -1.14 3.13
CA ASN A 70 -4.09 -0.21 2.01
C ASN A 70 -4.17 -0.93 0.66
N ILE A 71 -3.51 -2.09 0.51
CA ILE A 71 -3.59 -2.91 -0.71
C ILE A 71 -5.03 -3.37 -0.96
N LYS A 72 -5.73 -3.86 0.08
CA LYS A 72 -7.16 -4.24 -0.05
C LYS A 72 -8.04 -3.07 -0.49
N ARG A 73 -7.80 -1.87 0.05
CA ARG A 73 -8.52 -0.65 -0.34
C ARG A 73 -8.27 -0.29 -1.81
N LEU A 74 -7.02 -0.37 -2.26
CA LEU A 74 -6.67 -0.12 -3.66
C LEU A 74 -7.35 -1.12 -4.60
N GLN A 75 -7.32 -2.41 -4.27
CA GLN A 75 -8.00 -3.45 -5.05
C GLN A 75 -9.50 -3.17 -5.17
N ASN A 76 -10.16 -2.81 -4.06
CA ASN A 76 -11.58 -2.44 -4.09
C ASN A 76 -11.86 -1.21 -4.95
N ASN A 77 -10.98 -0.20 -4.92
CA ASN A 77 -11.11 0.97 -5.76
C ASN A 77 -10.97 0.63 -7.24
N PHE A 78 -9.99 -0.20 -7.62
CA PHE A 78 -9.82 -0.65 -8.99
C PHE A 78 -11.02 -1.46 -9.49
N ASN A 79 -11.59 -2.33 -8.66
CA ASN A 79 -12.80 -3.07 -9.00
C ASN A 79 -13.97 -2.12 -9.30
N ARG A 80 -14.20 -1.11 -8.46
CA ARG A 80 -15.25 -0.10 -8.68
C ARG A 80 -15.04 0.71 -9.96
N ILE A 81 -13.79 1.09 -10.23
CA ILE A 81 -13.43 1.80 -11.48
C ILE A 81 -13.71 0.91 -12.69
N GLY A 82 -13.30 -0.36 -12.63
CA GLY A 82 -13.56 -1.34 -13.69
C GLY A 82 -15.06 -1.52 -13.97
N GLU A 83 -15.87 -1.67 -12.91
CA GLU A 83 -17.33 -1.74 -13.03
C GLU A 83 -17.94 -0.48 -13.68
N ALA A 84 -17.49 0.71 -13.27
CA ALA A 84 -17.95 1.96 -13.85
C ALA A 84 -17.57 2.06 -15.34
N TYR A 85 -16.35 1.67 -15.69
CA TYR A 85 -15.87 1.68 -17.07
C TYR A 85 -16.66 0.73 -17.96
N VAL A 86 -16.96 -0.48 -17.49
CA VAL A 86 -17.81 -1.45 -18.22
C VAL A 86 -19.22 -0.87 -18.44
N LYS A 87 -19.81 -0.20 -17.44
CA LYS A 87 -21.11 0.47 -17.59
C LYS A 87 -21.05 1.57 -18.65
N GLN A 88 -20.03 2.43 -18.62
CA GLN A 88 -19.84 3.48 -19.62
C GLN A 88 -19.67 2.93 -21.04
N LEU A 89 -18.88 1.86 -21.21
CA LEU A 89 -18.74 1.18 -22.50
C LEU A 89 -20.08 0.61 -22.99
N ALA A 90 -20.87 0.01 -22.10
CA ALA A 90 -22.18 -0.50 -22.45
C ALA A 90 -23.14 0.62 -22.90
N GLU A 91 -23.13 1.77 -22.22
CA GLU A 91 -23.90 2.96 -22.61
C GLU A 91 -23.45 3.52 -23.96
N LEU A 92 -22.14 3.68 -24.18
CA LEU A 92 -21.60 4.14 -25.47
C LEU A 92 -21.98 3.20 -26.62
N ASN A 93 -21.91 1.88 -26.40
CA ASN A 93 -22.34 0.90 -27.39
C ASN A 93 -23.84 0.97 -27.69
N LYS A 94 -24.68 1.19 -26.67
CA LYS A 94 -26.12 1.42 -26.86
C LYS A 94 -26.40 2.68 -27.67
N LEU A 95 -25.72 3.80 -27.35
CA LEU A 95 -25.83 5.06 -28.09
C LEU A 95 -25.37 4.90 -29.55
N ARG A 96 -24.25 4.21 -29.78
CA ARG A 96 -23.76 3.91 -31.13
C ARG A 96 -24.76 3.08 -31.93
N GLY A 97 -25.30 2.01 -31.33
CA GLY A 97 -26.32 1.17 -31.97
C GLY A 97 -27.62 1.92 -32.27
N GLY A 98 -28.05 2.81 -31.38
CA GLY A 98 -29.21 3.69 -31.60
C GLY A 98 -28.98 4.72 -32.71
N ALA A 99 -27.79 5.32 -32.78
CA ALA A 99 -27.41 6.26 -33.84
C ALA A 99 -27.31 5.58 -35.22
N GLN A 100 -26.79 4.35 -35.29
CA GLN A 100 -26.74 3.57 -36.53
C GLN A 100 -28.14 3.15 -37.01
N LYS A 101 -29.04 2.75 -36.11
CA LYS A 101 -30.45 2.43 -36.48
C LYS A 101 -31.21 3.65 -36.98
N LYS A 102 -30.97 4.84 -36.44
CA LYS A 102 -31.57 6.10 -36.94
C LYS A 102 -31.05 6.50 -38.33
N LYS A 103 -29.79 6.20 -38.66
CA LYS A 103 -29.23 6.39 -40.02
C LYS A 103 -29.77 5.39 -41.07
N GLY A 104 -30.29 4.24 -40.65
CA GLY A 104 -30.93 3.27 -41.57
C GLY A 104 -32.41 3.54 -41.85
N ALA A 105 -33.10 4.33 -41.00
CA ALA A 105 -34.50 4.71 -41.17
C ALA A 105 -34.69 6.09 -41.81
N ALA A 106 -33.67 6.95 -41.78
CA ALA A 106 -33.63 8.19 -42.56
C ALA A 106 -32.93 7.92 -43.90
N GLY A 107 -33.71 7.47 -44.88
CA GLY A 107 -33.27 7.47 -46.27
C GLY A 107 -32.82 8.87 -46.69
N SER A 108 -31.78 8.90 -47.53
CA SER A 108 -31.39 9.98 -48.44
C SER A 108 -31.88 11.38 -48.06
N SER A 109 -31.06 12.12 -47.32
CA SER A 109 -31.10 13.59 -47.35
C SER A 109 -29.68 14.08 -47.09
N GLU A 110 -29.01 14.41 -48.18
CA GLU A 110 -27.79 15.18 -48.20
C GLU A 110 -28.05 16.50 -47.47
N VAL A 111 -27.55 16.60 -46.23
CA VAL A 111 -27.50 17.87 -45.50
C VAL A 111 -26.07 18.38 -45.60
N GLN A 112 -25.86 19.32 -46.53
CA GLN A 112 -24.69 20.18 -46.52
C GLN A 112 -24.71 21.00 -45.24
N ILE A 113 -23.66 20.86 -44.41
CA ILE A 113 -23.42 21.75 -43.27
C ILE A 113 -22.36 22.76 -43.73
N PRO A 114 -22.73 24.04 -43.94
CA PRO A 114 -21.76 25.09 -44.19
C PRO A 114 -21.16 25.55 -42.85
N GLY A 115 -19.82 25.58 -42.77
CA GLY A 115 -19.09 26.33 -41.77
C GLY A 115 -19.07 25.74 -40.35
N GLY A 116 -18.04 24.94 -40.06
CA GLY A 116 -17.72 24.53 -38.70
C GLY A 116 -16.20 24.46 -38.52
N ASN A 117 -15.61 25.53 -37.99
CA ASN A 117 -14.21 25.58 -37.60
C ASN A 117 -13.82 24.31 -36.81
N HIS A 118 -12.96 23.49 -37.40
CA HIS A 118 -12.30 22.40 -36.69
C HIS A 118 -11.33 22.98 -35.66
N ARG A 119 -11.85 23.33 -34.47
CA ARG A 119 -11.01 23.42 -33.27
C ARG A 119 -10.74 22.00 -32.78
N SER A 120 -9.76 21.38 -33.42
CA SER A 120 -9.05 20.23 -32.90
C SER A 120 -8.40 20.65 -31.58
N PHE A 121 -8.96 20.27 -30.44
CA PHE A 121 -8.21 20.30 -29.18
C PHE A 121 -7.21 19.14 -29.21
N VAL A 122 -6.19 19.29 -30.05
CA VAL A 122 -4.93 18.57 -29.91
C VAL A 122 -4.18 19.33 -28.82
N THR A 123 -4.10 18.77 -27.62
CA THR A 123 -3.09 19.19 -26.65
C THR A 123 -1.72 19.12 -27.33
N PRO A 124 -0.91 20.19 -27.34
CA PRO A 124 0.45 20.12 -27.86
C PRO A 124 1.23 19.05 -27.09
N ALA A 125 2.13 18.33 -27.77
CA ALA A 125 3.09 17.49 -27.09
C ALA A 125 3.87 18.36 -26.08
N GLN A 126 3.80 18.01 -24.79
CA GLN A 126 4.69 18.58 -23.79
C GLN A 126 6.12 18.22 -24.21
N SER A 127 6.90 19.21 -24.63
CA SER A 127 8.33 19.03 -24.73
C SER A 127 8.86 18.88 -23.30
N ASP A 128 9.46 17.73 -23.02
CA ASP A 128 10.22 17.47 -21.80
C ASP A 128 11.41 18.44 -21.74
N LYS A 129 11.16 19.64 -21.23
CA LYS A 129 12.19 20.51 -20.67
C LYS A 129 12.01 20.54 -19.16
N PHE A 130 12.47 19.47 -18.52
CA PHE A 130 12.80 19.54 -17.11
C PHE A 130 14.02 20.47 -16.96
N PRO A 131 13.97 21.52 -16.12
CA PRO A 131 15.19 22.23 -15.75
C PRO A 131 16.09 21.26 -14.98
N MET A 132 17.20 20.89 -15.60
CA MET A 132 18.22 20.04 -15.00
C MET A 132 18.88 20.85 -13.89
N VAL A 133 18.57 20.52 -12.63
CA VAL A 133 19.18 21.17 -11.46
C VAL A 133 20.61 20.61 -11.33
N PRO A 134 21.66 21.47 -11.34
CA PRO A 134 23.02 21.00 -11.16
C PRO A 134 23.17 20.31 -9.79
N GLY A 135 23.69 19.08 -9.80
CA GLY A 135 24.01 18.35 -8.58
C GLY A 135 25.10 19.06 -7.75
N PRO A 136 25.17 18.76 -6.44
CA PRO A 136 26.14 19.39 -5.55
C PRO A 136 27.56 19.10 -6.03
N LYS A 137 28.39 20.14 -6.07
CA LYS A 137 29.83 20.00 -6.36
C LYS A 137 30.48 19.30 -5.16
N GLU A 138 31.14 18.19 -5.41
CA GLU A 138 32.04 17.61 -4.42
C GLU A 138 33.24 18.56 -4.27
N GLU A 139 33.41 19.08 -3.06
CA GLU A 139 34.62 19.81 -2.67
C GLU A 139 35.74 18.77 -2.48
N GLN A 140 36.78 18.87 -3.30
CA GLN A 140 38.11 18.28 -3.04
C GLN A 140 39.06 19.39 -2.59
#